data_AF-A0A2E5YNL7-F1
#
_entry.id   AF-A0A2E5YNL7-F1
#
_cell.length_a   1.000
_cell.length_b   1.000
_cell.length_c   1.000
_cell.angle_alpha   90.00
_cell.angle_beta   90.00
_cell.angle_gamma   90.00
#
_symmetry.space_group_name_H-M   'P 1'
#
loop_
_entity.id
_entity.type
_entity.pdbx_description
1 polymer ?
#
loop_
_entity_poly.entity_id
_entity_poly.type
_entity_poly.pdbx_seq_one_letter_code
_entity_poly.pdbx_strand_id
1 'polypeptide(L)'
;MPKRPFLVLPGGACIPLEGRWHVAELRGDWYVLGHNSVVPCGSERAAQDMLEQLEEQTDIDVLATEAIEGLDRTPDSWETD
;
A
#
# COMPACT_ATOMS: atom_id res chain seq x y z
N MET A 1 -5.47 14.95 -16.07
CA MET A 1 -6.21 14.24 -15.01
C MET A 1 -5.41 13.00 -14.66
N PRO A 2 -5.00 12.80 -13.40
CA PRO A 2 -4.39 11.53 -12.99
C PRO A 2 -5.43 10.42 -13.20
N LYS A 3 -5.07 9.40 -13.99
CA LYS A 3 -5.90 8.20 -14.16
C LYS A 3 -5.75 7.37 -12.89
N ARG A 4 -6.85 7.22 -12.16
CA ARG A 4 -6.93 6.34 -10.99
C ARG A 4 -6.66 4.90 -11.45
N PRO A 5 -5.74 4.16 -10.83
CA PRO A 5 -5.44 2.80 -11.27
C PRO A 5 -6.56 1.84 -10.87
N PHE A 6 -6.84 0.89 -11.76
CA PHE A 6 -7.86 -0.13 -11.58
C PHE A 6 -7.37 -1.48 -12.12
N LEU A 7 -7.78 -2.55 -11.46
CA LEU A 7 -7.68 -3.91 -11.99
C LEU A 7 -8.85 -4.15 -12.95
N VAL A 8 -8.57 -4.59 -14.17
CA VAL A 8 -9.60 -5.00 -15.13
C VAL A 8 -9.74 -6.52 -15.07
N LEU A 9 -10.90 -6.98 -14.63
CA LEU A 9 -11.24 -8.40 -14.67
C LEU A 9 -11.67 -8.81 -16.08
N PRO A 10 -11.56 -10.11 -16.44
CA PRO A 10 -12.15 -10.61 -17.67
C PRO A 10 -13.64 -10.25 -17.71
N GLY A 11 -14.17 -9.80 -18.84
CA GLY A 11 -15.55 -9.28 -18.93
C GLY A 11 -15.72 -7.79 -18.56
N GLY A 12 -14.63 -7.07 -18.28
CA GLY A 12 -14.61 -5.60 -18.27
C GLY A 12 -15.00 -4.94 -16.95
N ALA A 13 -15.14 -5.69 -15.87
CA ALA A 13 -15.32 -5.11 -14.54
C ALA A 13 -14.02 -4.45 -14.07
N CYS A 14 -14.11 -3.22 -13.57
CA CYS A 14 -12.97 -2.46 -13.07
C CYS A 14 -13.04 -2.35 -11.54
N ILE A 15 -11.95 -2.69 -10.87
CA ILE A 15 -11.83 -2.59 -9.42
C ILE A 15 -10.79 -1.53 -9.08
N PRO A 16 -11.14 -0.46 -8.35
CA PRO A 16 -10.20 0.57 -7.98
C PRO A 16 -9.12 0.01 -7.04
N LEU A 17 -7.87 0.43 -7.25
CA LEU A 17 -6.71 0.03 -6.43
C LEU A 17 -6.30 1.10 -5.41
N GLU A 18 -7.21 2.02 -5.12
CA GLU A 18 -6.96 3.15 -4.24
C GLU A 18 -7.12 2.77 -2.77
N GLY A 19 -6.38 3.47 -1.90
CA GLY A 19 -6.51 3.33 -0.46
C GLY A 19 -5.71 2.16 0.12
N ARG A 20 -6.13 1.76 1.32
CA ARG A 20 -5.48 0.73 2.12
C ARG A 20 -5.57 -0.64 1.46
N TRP A 21 -4.60 -1.48 1.81
CA TRP A 21 -4.62 -2.89 1.47
C TRP A 21 -5.88 -3.57 2.00
N HIS A 22 -6.45 -4.47 1.19
CA HIS A 22 -7.56 -5.33 1.59
C HIS A 22 -7.56 -6.62 0.76
N VAL A 23 -8.11 -7.68 1.33
CA VAL A 23 -8.32 -8.96 0.64
C VAL A 23 -9.61 -8.91 -0.17
N ALA A 24 -9.59 -9.45 -1.38
CA ALA A 24 -10.75 -9.62 -2.23
C ALA A 24 -10.75 -10.99 -2.93
N GLU A 25 -11.91 -11.66 -2.92
CA GLU A 25 -12.16 -12.82 -3.79
C GLU A 25 -12.75 -12.34 -5.11
N LEU A 26 -12.06 -12.58 -6.21
CA LEU A 26 -12.47 -12.17 -7.54
C LEU A 26 -12.54 -13.40 -8.44
N ARG A 27 -13.76 -13.82 -8.78
CA ARG A 27 -14.02 -14.98 -9.67
C ARG A 27 -13.44 -16.32 -9.18
N GLY A 28 -13.35 -16.49 -7.86
CA GLY A 28 -12.81 -17.71 -7.24
C GLY A 28 -11.29 -17.67 -7.01
N ASP A 29 -10.62 -16.59 -7.44
CA ASP A 29 -9.21 -16.33 -7.15
C ASP A 29 -9.09 -15.28 -6.04
N TRP A 30 -8.07 -15.40 -5.20
CA TRP A 30 -7.84 -14.50 -4.08
C TRP A 30 -6.78 -13.46 -4.42
N TYR A 31 -6.99 -12.22 -3.97
CA TYR A 31 -6.09 -11.11 -4.21
C TYR A 31 -5.95 -10.22 -2.98
N VAL A 32 -4.80 -9.55 -2.88
CA VAL A 32 -4.62 -8.36 -2.03
C VAL A 32 -4.54 -7.13 -2.93
N LEU A 33 -5.40 -6.14 -2.67
CA LEU A 33 -5.56 -4.94 -3.48
C LEU A 33 -5.33 -3.69 -2.63
N GLY A 34 -4.69 -2.67 -3.19
CA GLY A 34 -4.45 -1.40 -2.48
C GLY A 34 -3.17 -0.75 -2.96
N HIS A 35 -2.92 0.48 -2.54
CA HIS A 35 -1.68 1.22 -2.88
C HIS A 35 -1.31 1.14 -4.37
N ASN A 36 -2.31 1.22 -5.25
CA ASN A 36 -2.17 1.15 -6.70
C ASN A 36 -1.59 -0.18 -7.23
N SER A 37 -1.72 -1.26 -6.45
CA SER A 37 -1.06 -2.54 -6.66
C SER A 37 -2.02 -3.71 -6.44
N VAL A 38 -1.66 -4.88 -7.00
CA VAL A 38 -2.42 -6.13 -6.94
C VAL A 38 -1.47 -7.28 -6.68
N VAL A 39 -1.78 -8.12 -5.70
CA VAL A 39 -1.03 -9.34 -5.39
C VAL A 39 -1.96 -10.55 -5.51
N PRO A 40 -1.74 -11.47 -6.48
CA PRO A 40 -2.51 -12.69 -6.59
C PRO A 40 -2.09 -13.70 -5.51
N CYS A 41 -3.07 -14.40 -4.94
CA CYS A 41 -2.88 -15.36 -3.86
C CYS A 41 -3.60 -16.68 -4.20
N GLY A 42 -2.97 -17.81 -3.85
CA GLY A 42 -3.53 -19.13 -4.15
C GLY A 42 -4.66 -19.58 -3.22
N SER A 43 -4.92 -18.84 -2.14
CA SER A 43 -5.99 -19.13 -1.18
C SER A 43 -6.32 -17.89 -0.33
N GLU A 44 -7.47 -17.91 0.33
CA GLU A 44 -7.88 -16.87 1.29
C GLU A 44 -6.84 -16.68 2.39
N ARG A 45 -6.36 -17.78 2.97
CA ARG A 45 -5.37 -17.75 4.04
C ARG A 45 -4.06 -17.12 3.58
N ALA A 46 -3.58 -17.47 2.38
CA ALA A 46 -2.39 -16.84 1.81
C ALA A 46 -2.59 -15.34 1.55
N ALA A 47 -3.80 -14.91 1.19
CA ALA A 47 -4.12 -13.50 1.02
C ALA A 47 -4.16 -12.74 2.35
N GLN A 48 -4.68 -13.36 3.41
CA GLN A 48 -4.67 -12.77 4.76
C GLN A 48 -3.24 -12.65 5.30
N ASP A 49 -2.43 -13.71 5.20
CA ASP A 49 -1.02 -13.69 5.62
C ASP A 49 -0.21 -12.64 4.83
N MET A 50 -0.54 -12.41 3.55
CA MET A 50 0.07 -11.38 2.71
C MET A 50 -0.41 -9.97 3.09
N LEU A 51 -1.69 -9.80 3.41
CA LEU A 51 -2.23 -8.52 3.87
C LEU A 51 -1.52 -8.07 5.15
N GLU A 52 -1.36 -8.96 6.12
CA GLU A 52 -0.67 -8.67 7.38
C GLU A 52 0.77 -8.16 7.13
N GLN A 53 1.54 -8.86 6.30
CA GLN A 53 2.90 -8.45 5.92
C GLN A 53 2.94 -7.07 5.23
N LEU A 54 1.98 -6.79 4.35
CA LEU A 54 1.92 -5.53 3.62
C LEU A 54 1.50 -4.37 4.53
N GLU A 55 0.61 -4.61 5.49
CA GLU A 55 0.24 -3.61 6.51
C GLU A 55 1.42 -3.31 7.44
N GLU A 56 2.15 -4.31 7.91
CA GLU A 56 3.36 -4.12 8.73
C GLU A 56 4.44 -3.31 7.99
N GLN A 57 4.67 -3.61 6.71
CA GLN A 57 5.63 -2.87 5.88
C GLN A 57 5.21 -1.41 5.68
N THR A 58 3.92 -1.17 5.43
CA THR A 58 3.38 0.18 5.21
C THR A 58 3.51 1.04 6.47
N ASP A 59 3.26 0.45 7.65
CA ASP A 59 3.43 1.15 8.93
C ASP A 59 4.90 1.52 9.19
N ILE A 60 5.84 0.65 8.83
CA ILE A 60 7.28 0.94 8.93
C ILE A 60 7.67 2.09 7.98
N ASP A 61 7.18 2.09 6.74
CA ASP A 61 7.47 3.15 5.77
C ASP A 61 6.88 4.51 6.20
N VAL A 62 5.70 4.52 6.83
CA VAL A 62 5.10 5.73 7.41
C VAL A 62 5.98 6.26 8.55
N LEU A 63 6.37 5.40 9.49
CA LEU A 63 7.25 5.79 10.60
C LEU A 63 8.62 6.27 10.13
N ALA A 64 9.17 5.66 9.09
CA ALA A 64 10.43 6.09 8.48
C ALA A 64 10.30 7.47 7.82
N THR A 65 9.19 7.72 7.12
CA THR A 65 8.91 9.01 6.49
C THR A 65 8.78 10.12 7.54
N GLU A 66 8.03 9.88 8.62
CA GLU A 66 7.88 10.84 9.73
C GLU A 66 9.23 11.13 10.41
N ALA A 67 10.08 10.12 10.57
CA ALA A 67 11.42 10.29 11.15
C ALA A 67 12.34 11.13 10.23
N ILE A 68 12.25 10.97 8.91
CA ILE A 68 13.00 11.77 7.94
C ILE A 68 12.51 13.23 7.93
N GLU A 69 11.20 13.46 7.94
CA GLU A 69 10.64 14.83 8.05
C GLU A 69 10.98 15.51 9.38
N GLY A 70 11.15 14.71 10.46
CA GLY A 70 11.63 15.21 11.76
C GLY A 70 13.11 15.64 11.76
N LEU A 71 13.95 15.03 10.92
CA LEU A 71 15.37 15.37 10.81
C LEU A 71 15.64 16.62 9.96
N ASP A 72 14.75 16.98 9.03
CA ASP A 72 14.85 18.22 8.24
C ASP A 72 14.50 19.49 9.07
N ARG A 73 14.12 19.31 10.34
CA ARG A 73 13.84 20.37 11.32
C ARG A 73 14.96 20.61 12.33
N THR A 74 16.20 20.21 12.06
CA THR A 74 17.34 20.80 12.80
C THR A 74 17.48 22.26 12.39
N PRO A 75 17.25 23.25 13.28
CA PRO A 75 17.64 24.61 12.98
C PRO A 75 19.16 24.64 12.86
N ASP A 76 19.64 25.06 11.69
CA ASP A 76 21.00 25.54 11.47
C ASP A 76 21.19 26.80 12.33
N SER A 77 21.48 26.59 13.62
CA SER A 77 21.87 27.63 14.55
C SER A 77 23.10 27.15 15.31
N TRP A 78 24.18 26.92 14.55
CA TRP A 78 25.53 27.07 15.06
C TRP A 78 26.12 28.32 14.42
N GLU A 79 25.52 29.48 14.69
CA GLU A 79 26.23 30.75 14.54
C GLU A 79 27.10 30.94 15.80
N THR A 80 28.39 31.10 15.52
CA THR A 80 29.53 31.23 16.43
C THR A 80 29.40 32.43 17.37
N ASP A 81 29.73 32.23 18.65
CA ASP A 81 30.47 33.23 19.46
C ASP A 81 31.45 32.49 20.39
#